data_AF-D6K2A7-F1
#
_entry.id   AF-D6K2A7-F1
#
_cell.length_a   1.000
_cell.length_b   1.000
_cell.length_c   1.000
_cell.angle_alpha   90.00
_cell.angle_beta   90.00
_cell.angle_gamma   90.00
#
_symmetry.space_group_name_H-M   'P 1'
#
loop_
_entity.id
_entity.type
_entity.pdbx_description
1 polymer ?
#
loop_
_entity_poly.entity_id
_entity_poly.type
_entity_poly.pdbx_seq_one_letter_code
_entity_poly.pdbx_strand_id
1 'polypeptide(L)'
;MPCACHRLGRNRRGAERSAPLHSARHGVRPEAPRRARTAVGVRRRRGPRPGARQWADAGMYLQTVMLLLRAEGLHSCPQVMWTMYRKTVGQVVGADDGHVLLCGVSVGHEKHGAPRLRTDRADMAETVRFVGA
;
A
#
# COMPACT_ATOMS: atom_id res chain seq x y z
N MET A 1 9.80 -19.89 -7.08
CA MET A 1 10.28 -18.77 -6.24
C MET A 1 9.40 -18.66 -5.00
N PRO A 2 9.84 -19.10 -3.81
CA PRO A 2 8.99 -19.10 -2.64
C PRO A 2 9.00 -17.72 -1.93
N CYS A 3 7.78 -17.28 -1.60
CA CYS A 3 7.46 -16.03 -0.92
C CYS A 3 7.98 -16.10 0.54
N ALA A 4 8.88 -15.19 0.92
CA ALA A 4 9.60 -15.19 2.20
C ALA A 4 8.74 -14.72 3.39
N CYS A 5 7.65 -15.43 3.68
CA CYS A 5 6.80 -15.17 4.87
C CYS A 5 7.10 -16.11 6.05
N HIS A 6 8.10 -16.99 5.95
CA HIS A 6 8.27 -18.08 6.92
C HIS A 6 9.72 -18.18 7.43
N ARG A 7 10.10 -17.39 8.44
CA ARG A 7 11.04 -17.73 9.55
C ARG A 7 11.50 -16.49 10.31
N LEU A 8 11.87 -16.72 11.57
CA LEU A 8 12.50 -15.84 12.57
C LEU A 8 11.45 -15.13 13.45
N GLY A 9 11.09 -15.64 14.63
CA GLY A 9 11.90 -16.34 15.62
C GLY A 9 12.40 -15.33 16.66
N ARG A 10 11.88 -15.43 17.89
CA ARG A 10 12.25 -14.64 19.07
C ARG A 10 13.78 -14.53 19.24
N ASN A 11 14.30 -13.31 19.44
CA ASN A 11 15.19 -13.03 20.58
C ASN A 11 15.34 -11.51 20.82
N ARG A 12 15.26 -11.12 22.09
CA ARG A 12 15.54 -9.76 22.60
C ARG A 12 17.01 -9.69 23.04
N ARG A 13 17.51 -8.45 23.22
CA ARG A 13 18.88 -7.99 23.62
C ARG A 13 19.67 -7.55 22.39
N GLY A 14 20.18 -6.33 22.25
CA GLY A 14 20.34 -5.17 23.13
C GLY A 14 21.64 -4.49 22.67
N ALA A 15 21.61 -3.20 22.32
CA ALA A 15 22.80 -2.34 22.20
C ALA A 15 22.37 -0.91 21.84
N GLU A 16 22.38 -0.04 22.83
CA GLU A 16 22.34 1.42 22.68
C GLU A 16 23.71 1.93 22.23
N ARG A 17 23.75 2.97 21.38
CA ARG A 17 24.80 4.01 21.37
C ARG A 17 24.46 5.18 20.41
N SER A 18 24.21 6.33 21.06
CA SER A 18 24.58 7.72 20.70
C SER A 18 24.35 8.27 19.28
N ALA A 19 23.40 9.20 19.14
CA ALA A 19 23.24 10.12 18.01
C ALA A 19 23.58 11.57 18.42
N PRO A 20 24.19 12.42 17.56
CA PRO A 20 24.33 13.84 17.81
C PRO A 20 23.10 14.65 17.34
N LEU A 21 22.86 15.73 18.07
CA LEU A 21 21.74 16.66 17.99
C LEU A 21 21.87 17.61 16.77
N HIS A 22 21.00 17.48 15.77
CA HIS A 22 20.42 18.64 15.06
C HIS A 22 19.36 18.21 14.03
N SER A 23 18.09 18.46 14.37
CA SER A 23 16.99 18.94 13.49
C SER A 23 15.66 18.47 14.07
N ALA A 24 15.08 19.30 14.92
CA ALA A 24 13.72 19.12 15.40
C ALA A 24 12.73 19.52 14.29
N ARG A 25 12.11 18.54 13.63
CA ARG A 25 10.82 18.72 12.94
C ARG A 25 9.95 17.49 13.18
N HIS A 26 8.82 17.73 13.84
CA HIS A 26 7.72 16.80 14.18
C HIS A 26 8.16 15.42 14.70
N GLY A 27 8.36 15.37 16.03
CA GLY A 27 8.66 14.14 16.75
C GLY A 27 7.52 13.13 16.68
N VAL A 28 7.57 12.24 15.69
CA VAL A 28 6.97 10.92 15.80
C VAL A 28 7.78 10.17 16.85
N ARG A 29 7.22 9.99 18.05
CA ARG A 29 7.84 9.15 19.09
C ARG A 29 8.11 7.76 18.49
N PRO A 30 9.26 7.12 18.76
CA PRO A 30 9.51 5.76 18.29
C PRO A 30 8.51 4.83 18.98
N GLU A 31 7.42 4.56 18.29
CA GLU A 31 6.37 3.71 18.79
C GLU A 31 6.79 2.25 18.60
N ALA A 32 6.58 1.42 19.63
CA ALA A 32 6.78 -0.03 19.56
C ALA A 32 6.13 -0.60 18.28
N PRO A 33 6.70 -1.65 17.65
CA PRO A 33 6.31 -2.08 16.31
C PRO A 33 4.83 -2.47 16.26
N ARG A 34 3.97 -1.51 15.88
CA ARG A 34 2.56 -1.76 15.61
C ARG A 34 2.51 -2.57 14.32
N ARG A 35 1.99 -3.80 14.41
CA ARG A 35 1.89 -4.77 13.29
C ARG A 35 1.36 -4.09 12.03
N ALA A 36 1.98 -4.39 10.89
CA ALA A 36 1.41 -4.08 9.58
C ALA A 36 -0.02 -4.62 9.52
N ARG A 37 -0.97 -3.79 9.07
CA ARG A 37 -2.38 -4.15 8.91
C ARG A 37 -2.71 -4.12 7.43
N THR A 38 -3.15 -5.24 6.88
CA THR A 38 -3.69 -5.27 5.53
C THR A 38 -5.10 -4.67 5.58
N ALA A 39 -5.33 -3.59 4.83
CA ALA A 39 -6.64 -3.00 4.64
C ALA A 39 -7.18 -3.44 3.27
N VAL A 40 -8.32 -4.12 3.26
CA VAL A 40 -8.99 -4.50 2.02
C VAL A 40 -10.11 -3.49 1.76
N GLY A 41 -9.93 -2.62 0.78
CA GLY A 41 -10.97 -1.70 0.34
C GLY A 41 -11.96 -2.41 -0.58
N VAL A 42 -13.20 -2.60 -0.12
CA VAL A 42 -14.27 -3.14 -0.95
C VAL A 42 -15.27 -2.03 -1.26
N ARG A 43 -15.53 -1.77 -2.54
CA ARG A 43 -16.49 -0.75 -2.97
C ARG A 43 -17.87 -1.38 -3.22
N ARG A 44 -18.93 -0.82 -2.62
CA ARG A 44 -20.32 -1.19 -2.97
C ARG A 44 -20.59 -0.87 -4.44
N ARG A 45 -20.99 -1.89 -5.18
CA ARG A 45 -21.56 -1.87 -6.51
C ARG A 45 -23.02 -1.45 -6.42
N ARG A 46 -23.37 -0.36 -7.10
CA ARG A 46 -24.76 -0.08 -7.48
C ARG A 46 -24.85 -0.27 -9.00
N GLY A 47 -25.56 -1.31 -9.46
CA GLY A 47 -25.79 -1.55 -10.90
C GLY A 47 -24.85 -2.58 -11.57
N PRO A 48 -24.66 -2.56 -12.90
CA PRO A 48 -23.82 -3.52 -13.66
C PRO A 48 -22.33 -3.46 -13.27
N ARG A 49 -21.47 -4.26 -13.92
CA ARG A 49 -20.01 -4.17 -13.68
C ARG A 49 -19.51 -2.75 -13.98
N PRO A 50 -18.50 -2.26 -13.25
CA PRO A 50 -18.05 -0.90 -13.45
C PRO A 50 -17.50 -0.68 -14.86
N GLY A 51 -17.88 0.44 -15.48
CA GLY A 51 -17.32 0.87 -16.75
C GLY A 51 -15.94 1.51 -16.59
N ALA A 52 -15.24 1.76 -17.71
CA ALA A 52 -13.88 2.32 -17.70
C ALA A 52 -13.73 3.58 -16.85
N ARG A 53 -14.70 4.51 -16.93
CA ARG A 53 -14.69 5.75 -16.12
C ARG A 53 -14.72 5.48 -14.62
N GLN A 54 -15.56 4.54 -14.18
CA GLN A 54 -15.69 4.20 -12.76
C GLN A 54 -14.42 3.50 -12.23
N TRP A 55 -13.69 2.78 -13.08
CA TRP A 55 -12.39 2.22 -12.74
C TRP A 55 -11.30 3.29 -12.62
N ALA A 56 -11.32 4.29 -13.51
CA ALA A 56 -10.41 5.43 -13.43
C ALA A 56 -10.61 6.20 -12.11
N ASP A 57 -11.87 6.49 -11.73
CA ASP A 57 -12.20 7.14 -10.47
C ASP A 57 -11.69 6.34 -9.25
N ALA A 58 -11.86 5.02 -9.28
CA ALA A 58 -11.39 4.15 -8.21
C ALA A 58 -9.85 4.13 -8.11
N GLY A 59 -9.15 4.19 -9.25
CA GLY A 59 -7.70 4.33 -9.30
C GLY A 59 -7.21 5.67 -8.75
N MET A 60 -7.86 6.77 -9.12
CA MET A 60 -7.56 8.11 -8.58
C MET A 60 -7.76 8.15 -7.06
N TYR A 61 -8.87 7.61 -6.55
CA TYR A 61 -9.12 7.51 -5.11
C TYR A 61 -8.04 6.70 -4.39
N LEU A 62 -7.69 5.52 -4.92
CA LEU A 62 -6.65 4.67 -4.34
C LEU A 62 -5.30 5.39 -4.27
N GLN A 63 -4.91 6.09 -5.34
CA GLN A 63 -3.67 6.86 -5.38
C GLN A 63 -3.65 7.97 -4.33
N THR A 64 -4.77 8.69 -4.16
CA THR A 64 -4.90 9.72 -3.11
C THR A 64 -4.72 9.12 -1.72
N VAL A 65 -5.36 7.99 -1.42
CA VAL A 65 -5.18 7.28 -0.14
C VAL A 65 -3.73 6.89 0.08
N MET A 66 -3.05 6.38 -0.94
CA MET A 66 -1.63 6.01 -0.84
C MET A 66 -0.73 7.22 -0.54
N LEU A 67 -0.99 8.37 -1.15
CA LEU A 67 -0.26 9.62 -0.87
C LEU A 67 -0.52 10.12 0.55
N LEU A 68 -1.75 10.06 1.03
CA LEU A 68 -2.10 10.44 2.41
C LEU A 68 -1.44 9.51 3.44
N LEU A 69 -1.40 8.20 3.17
CA LEU A 69 -0.66 7.26 4.02
C LEU A 69 0.83 7.62 4.09
N ARG A 70 1.45 8.02 2.97
CA ARG A 70 2.85 8.49 2.96
C ARG A 70 3.03 9.76 3.81
N ALA A 71 2.08 10.69 3.79
CA ALA A 71 2.13 11.92 4.60
C ALA A 71 2.12 11.61 6.11
N GLU A 72 1.42 10.55 6.51
CA GLU A 72 1.38 10.05 7.89
C GLU A 72 2.55 9.09 8.25
N GLY A 73 3.58 8.99 7.39
CA GLY A 73 4.73 8.11 7.62
C GLY A 73 4.47 6.61 7.38
N LEU A 74 3.27 6.25 6.89
CA LEU A 74 2.91 4.88 6.53
C LEU A 74 3.33 4.55 5.10
N HIS A 75 3.56 3.27 4.85
CA HIS A 75 3.82 2.69 3.53
C HIS A 75 2.63 1.85 3.10
N SER A 76 2.40 1.76 1.80
CA SER A 76 1.29 1.02 1.20
C SER A 76 1.74 0.20 0.00
N CYS A 77 1.16 -0.98 -0.18
CA CYS A 77 1.35 -1.82 -1.36
C CYS A 77 -0.02 -2.20 -1.96
N PRO A 78 -0.44 -1.62 -3.10
CA PRO A 78 -1.65 -2.03 -3.80
C PRO A 78 -1.44 -3.36 -4.52
N GLN A 79 -2.41 -4.27 -4.41
CA GLN A 79 -2.26 -5.67 -4.81
C GLN A 79 -3.51 -6.14 -5.57
N VAL A 80 -3.44 -6.15 -6.90
CA VAL A 80 -4.53 -6.67 -7.75
C VAL A 80 -4.69 -8.19 -7.63
N MET A 81 -3.63 -8.89 -7.18
CA MET A 81 -3.62 -10.34 -6.92
C MET A 81 -4.84 -10.84 -6.12
N TRP A 82 -5.34 -10.05 -5.18
CA TRP A 82 -6.51 -10.40 -4.35
C TRP A 82 -7.79 -10.64 -5.15
N THR A 83 -7.90 -10.07 -6.36
CA THR A 83 -9.06 -10.26 -7.24
C THR A 83 -9.28 -11.72 -7.66
N MET A 84 -8.20 -12.53 -7.69
CA MET A 84 -8.29 -13.97 -7.93
C MET A 84 -9.06 -14.71 -6.84
N TYR A 85 -9.06 -14.16 -5.60
CA TYR A 85 -9.71 -14.74 -4.43
C TYR A 85 -10.95 -13.95 -4.01
N ARG A 86 -11.58 -13.19 -4.93
CA ARG A 86 -12.67 -12.26 -4.61
C ARG A 86 -13.84 -12.87 -3.82
N LYS A 87 -14.16 -14.15 -4.05
CA LYS A 87 -15.24 -14.84 -3.32
C LYS A 87 -14.86 -15.03 -1.84
N THR A 88 -13.68 -15.59 -1.59
CA THR A 88 -13.15 -15.79 -0.23
C THR A 88 -12.96 -14.46 0.48
N VAL A 89 -12.38 -13.47 -0.20
CA VAL A 89 -12.22 -12.12 0.35
C VAL A 89 -13.59 -11.53 0.72
N GLY A 90 -14.57 -11.63 -0.17
CA GLY A 90 -15.93 -11.15 0.08
C GLY A 90 -16.57 -11.79 1.32
N GLN A 91 -16.47 -13.12 1.45
CA GLN A 91 -16.94 -13.85 2.63
C GLN A 91 -16.28 -13.36 3.93
N VAL A 92 -14.96 -13.22 3.93
CA VAL A 92 -14.19 -12.82 5.12
C VAL A 92 -14.53 -11.40 5.58
N VAL A 93 -14.74 -10.47 4.65
CA VAL A 93 -15.01 -9.06 4.96
C VAL A 93 -16.49 -8.72 5.03
N GLY A 94 -17.38 -9.72 4.87
CA GLY A 94 -18.83 -9.52 4.87
C GLY A 94 -19.37 -8.72 3.67
N ALA A 95 -18.67 -8.76 2.54
CA ALA A 95 -19.14 -8.12 1.32
C ALA A 95 -20.11 -9.03 0.54
N ASP A 96 -21.27 -8.47 0.18
CA ASP A 96 -22.27 -9.11 -0.66
C ASP A 96 -21.94 -9.00 -2.18
N ASP A 97 -22.74 -9.64 -3.04
CA ASP A 97 -22.60 -9.59 -4.51
C ASP A 97 -22.82 -8.19 -5.10
N GLY A 98 -23.36 -7.28 -4.29
CA GLY A 98 -23.43 -5.85 -4.52
C GLY A 98 -22.12 -5.14 -4.23
N HIS A 99 -20.96 -5.82 -4.24
CA HIS A 99 -19.64 -5.22 -4.16
C HIS A 99 -18.70 -5.72 -5.26
N VAL A 100 -17.73 -4.89 -5.65
CA VAL A 100 -16.64 -5.30 -6.54
C VAL A 100 -15.30 -5.04 -5.88
N LEU A 101 -14.46 -6.08 -5.82
CA LEU A 101 -13.08 -5.96 -5.35
C LEU A 101 -12.20 -5.37 -6.45
N LEU A 102 -11.67 -4.18 -6.21
CA LEU A 102 -10.65 -3.54 -7.07
C LEU A 102 -9.28 -4.16 -6.83
N CYS A 103 -8.79 -4.06 -5.60
CA CYS A 103 -7.52 -4.60 -5.14
C CYS A 103 -7.52 -4.66 -3.60
N GLY A 104 -6.57 -5.38 -3.01
CA GLY A 104 -6.23 -5.21 -1.59
C GLY A 104 -5.07 -4.25 -1.42
N VAL A 105 -4.93 -3.64 -0.24
CA VAL A 105 -3.82 -2.73 0.07
C VAL A 105 -3.18 -3.13 1.40
N SER A 106 -1.92 -3.55 1.35
CA SER A 106 -1.15 -3.76 2.58
C SER A 106 -0.66 -2.41 3.10
N VAL A 107 -0.88 -2.10 4.38
CA VAL A 107 -0.48 -0.82 5.01
C VAL A 107 0.35 -1.07 6.26
N GLY A 108 1.41 -0.29 6.45
CA GLY A 108 2.24 -0.39 7.66
C GLY A 108 3.53 0.42 7.56
N HIS A 109 4.46 0.18 8.47
CA HIS A 109 5.77 0.80 8.44
C HIS A 109 6.76 -0.04 7.62
N GLU A 110 7.70 0.61 6.94
CA GLU A 110 8.80 -0.09 6.26
C GLU A 110 9.64 -0.86 7.28
N LYS A 111 10.06 -2.07 6.91
CA LYS A 111 10.98 -2.85 7.73
C LYS A 111 12.40 -2.33 7.53
N HIS A 112 13.03 -1.85 8.60
CA HIS A 112 14.44 -1.46 8.58
C HIS A 112 15.34 -2.61 8.09
N GLY A 113 16.28 -2.28 7.21
CA GLY A 113 17.21 -3.24 6.61
C GLY A 113 16.62 -4.11 5.49
N ALA A 114 15.35 -3.90 5.10
CA ALA A 114 14.81 -4.55 3.91
C ALA A 114 15.49 -4.00 2.64
N PRO A 115 15.80 -4.85 1.65
CA PRO A 115 16.33 -4.38 0.36
C PRO A 115 15.38 -3.39 -0.30
N ARG A 116 15.93 -2.26 -0.76
CA ARG A 116 15.16 -1.28 -1.53
C ARG A 116 15.21 -1.64 -3.01
N LEU A 117 14.08 -2.11 -3.52
CA LEU A 117 13.87 -2.23 -4.96
C LEU A 117 13.43 -0.85 -5.48
N ARG A 118 14.11 -0.37 -6.52
CA ARG A 118 13.71 0.81 -7.27
C ARG A 118 13.11 0.34 -8.59
N THR A 119 11.95 0.87 -8.92
CA THR A 119 11.28 0.63 -10.20
C THR A 119 11.50 1.86 -11.06
N ASP A 120 12.06 1.66 -12.24
CA ASP A 120 12.28 2.74 -13.20
C ASP A 120 10.94 3.22 -13.77
N ARG A 121 10.96 4.44 -14.32
CA ARG A 121 9.84 5.04 -15.04
C ARG A 121 10.31 5.34 -16.45
N ALA A 122 9.41 5.18 -17.42
CA ALA A 122 9.67 5.57 -18.81
C ALA A 122 10.03 7.06 -18.86
N ASP A 123 10.86 7.44 -19.85
CA ASP A 123 11.20 8.84 -20.07
C ASP A 123 9.94 9.64 -20.43
N MET A 124 9.95 10.96 -20.16
CA MET A 124 8.87 11.84 -20.53
C MET A 124 8.61 11.81 -22.05
N ALA A 125 9.67 11.73 -22.86
CA ALA A 125 9.56 11.66 -24.32
C ALA A 125 8.81 10.40 -24.81
N GLU A 126 8.77 9.33 -24.01
CA GLU A 126 8.03 8.10 -24.34
C GLU A 126 6.53 8.20 -24.04
N THR A 127 6.12 9.12 -23.15
CA THR A 127 4.74 9.18 -22.63
C THR A 127 4.02 10.50 -22.88
N VAL A 128 4.74 11.56 -23.29
CA VAL A 128 4.21 12.90 -23.46
C VAL A 128 4.60 13.47 -24.82
N ARG A 129 3.61 14.00 -25.55
CA ARG A 129 3.82 14.81 -26.76
C ARG A 129 3.30 16.22 -26.53
N PHE A 130 4.17 17.21 -26.70
CA PHE A 130 3.79 18.62 -26.71
C PHE A 130 3.32 19.02 -28.12
N VAL A 131 2.25 19.81 -28.20
CA VAL A 131 1.69 20.31 -29.47
C VAL A 131 1.64 21.82 -29.38
N GLY A 132 2.17 22.52 -30.40
CA GLY A 132 2.16 23.98 -30.48
C GLY A 132 3.44 24.69 -30.00
N ALA A 133 4.59 24.01 -30.08
CA ALA A 133 5.89 24.69 -30.08
C ALA A 133 6.18 25.28 -31.46
#